data_AF-A0A1Y5I695-F1
#
_entry.id   AF-A0A1Y5I695-F1
#
_cell.length_a   1.000
_cell.length_b   1.000
_cell.length_c   1.000
_cell.angle_alpha   90.00
_cell.angle_beta   90.00
_cell.angle_gamma   90.00
#
_symmetry.space_group_name_H-M   'P 1'
#
loop_
_entity.id
_entity.type
_entity.pdbx_description
1 polymer ?
#
loop_
_entity_poly.entity_id
_entity_poly.type
_entity_poly.pdbx_seq_one_letter_code
_entity_poly.pdbx_strand_id
1 'polypeptide(L)'
;MTVEAFMRVNFRDGETMDSDSNAGALTAELEEDVGGVGDSLYAADTDLEEEEEVDPRVGDALNELNESMTECNAMENELQRARWERTRARETAKERLDAVSKKLSSSVRTAVPVFHKRALAQLYQVRSIEALRAYEAAHDAHERAKRRNDELEVELMASSGKFNVELMEACAEAMREVADTAAVKTRATEVHERNTRRAVEATAEAAGLERDRHTAVKRALPFFNAKATGERECADADDRVSELKLAVRQAKARYDAALRALNEISEEVHARREARKAARHGESIDDSAEPKPP
;
A
#
# COMPACT_ATOMS: atom_id res chain seq x y z
N MET A 1 21.04 19.39 0.44
CA MET A 1 19.58 19.42 0.70
C MET A 1 18.87 19.41 -0.64
N THR A 2 18.28 18.29 -1.04
CA THR A 2 17.37 18.25 -2.19
C THR A 2 16.13 19.06 -1.82
N VAL A 3 15.49 19.70 -2.80
CA VAL A 3 14.25 20.45 -2.56
C VAL A 3 13.15 19.56 -2.02
N GLU A 4 13.15 18.28 -2.38
CA GLU A 4 12.22 17.29 -1.83
C GLU A 4 12.29 17.21 -0.30
N ALA A 5 13.48 17.31 0.29
CA ALA A 5 13.63 17.34 1.75
C ALA A 5 13.13 18.67 2.36
N PHE A 6 13.21 19.79 1.64
CA PHE A 6 12.69 21.07 2.13
C PHE A 6 11.16 21.20 1.96
N MET A 7 10.60 20.59 0.93
CA MET A 7 9.17 20.59 0.60
C MET A 7 8.36 19.47 1.25
N ARG A 8 8.98 18.56 1.98
CA ARG A 8 8.28 17.79 3.02
C ARG A 8 7.87 18.73 4.16
N VAL A 9 7.00 19.69 3.84
CA VAL A 9 6.15 20.40 4.78
C VAL A 9 5.07 19.40 5.15
N ASN A 10 5.37 18.63 6.18
CA ASN A 10 4.56 18.60 7.39
C ASN A 10 5.28 17.62 8.32
N PHE A 11 5.77 18.14 9.44
CA PHE A 11 5.60 17.43 10.69
C PHE A 11 4.10 17.14 10.72
N ARG A 12 3.71 15.96 10.27
CA ARG A 12 2.32 15.55 10.27
C ARG A 12 2.08 15.33 11.76
N ASP A 13 1.69 16.40 12.44
CA ASP A 13 0.77 16.39 13.57
C ASP A 13 -0.55 15.79 13.04
N GLY A 14 -0.45 14.55 12.59
CA GLY A 14 -1.53 13.62 12.49
C GLY A 14 -1.33 12.76 13.72
N GLU A 15 -1.86 13.25 14.83
CA GLU A 15 -2.69 12.38 15.66
C GLU A 15 -3.73 11.72 14.74
N THR A 16 -3.33 10.75 13.92
CA THR A 16 -4.14 9.56 13.85
C THR A 16 -3.88 8.95 15.21
N MET A 17 -4.77 9.29 16.16
CA MET A 17 -5.11 8.37 17.23
C MET A 17 -5.26 7.02 16.54
N ASP A 18 -4.20 6.21 16.56
CA ASP A 18 -4.31 4.77 16.42
C ASP A 18 -5.09 4.37 17.68
N SER A 19 -6.41 4.57 17.66
CA SER A 19 -7.35 3.97 18.60
C SER A 19 -7.44 2.49 18.25
N ASP A 20 -6.31 1.80 18.31
CA ASP A 20 -6.23 0.35 18.49
C ASP A 20 -6.24 0.07 20.00
N SER A 21 -7.14 0.74 20.73
CA SER A 21 -7.60 0.34 22.04
C SER A 21 -8.88 -0.47 21.84
N ASN A 22 -8.79 -1.60 21.15
CA ASN A 22 -9.76 -2.69 21.29
C ASN A 22 -9.20 -4.04 20.80
N ALA A 23 -8.06 -4.47 21.34
CA ALA A 23 -7.63 -5.88 21.27
C ALA A 23 -7.42 -6.51 22.65
N GLY A 24 -7.68 -5.75 23.71
CA GLY A 24 -7.58 -6.20 25.11
C GLY A 24 -8.92 -6.40 25.82
N ALA A 25 -10.06 -6.28 25.11
CA ALA A 25 -11.39 -6.45 25.70
C ALA A 25 -12.15 -7.70 25.21
N LEU A 26 -11.60 -8.45 24.25
CA LEU A 26 -12.20 -9.71 23.79
C LEU A 26 -11.84 -10.94 24.65
N THR A 27 -11.02 -10.75 25.69
CA THR A 27 -10.63 -11.82 26.62
C THR A 27 -11.31 -11.72 27.99
N ALA A 28 -12.25 -10.79 28.18
CA ALA A 28 -12.90 -10.55 29.49
C ALA A 28 -14.42 -10.76 29.51
N GLU A 29 -15.06 -11.18 28.41
CA GLU A 29 -16.52 -11.41 28.36
C GLU A 29 -16.91 -12.89 28.10
N LEU A 30 -16.00 -13.84 28.35
CA LEU A 30 -16.30 -15.29 28.31
C LEU A 30 -16.38 -15.94 29.70
N GLU A 31 -16.53 -15.15 30.76
CA GLU A 31 -16.83 -15.64 32.10
C GLU A 31 -18.16 -15.05 32.58
N GLU A 32 -19.28 -15.59 32.08
CA GLU A 32 -20.59 -15.66 32.77
C GLU A 32 -21.67 -16.16 31.80
N ASP A 33 -21.69 -17.46 31.49
CA ASP A 33 -22.94 -18.25 31.45
C ASP A 33 -22.61 -19.76 31.39
N VAL A 34 -22.25 -20.36 32.52
CA VAL A 34 -22.25 -21.82 32.67
C VAL A 34 -23.27 -22.19 33.74
N GLY A 35 -24.54 -21.88 33.41
CA GLY A 35 -25.69 -22.45 34.08
C GLY A 35 -25.88 -23.91 33.68
N GLY A 36 -25.37 -24.81 34.53
CA GLY A 36 -25.90 -26.16 34.72
C GLY A 36 -25.88 -27.13 33.53
N VAL A 37 -24.91 -28.05 33.53
CA VAL A 37 -25.09 -29.51 33.68
C VAL A 37 -23.67 -30.04 33.91
N GLY A 38 -23.50 -30.78 35.00
CA GLY A 38 -22.22 -31.35 35.38
C GLY A 38 -21.86 -32.51 34.46
N ASP A 39 -21.26 -32.20 33.32
CA ASP A 39 -20.38 -33.11 32.63
C ASP A 39 -19.01 -32.43 32.50
N SER A 40 -17.97 -33.10 32.97
CA SER A 40 -16.62 -32.56 32.93
C SER A 40 -16.23 -32.42 31.46
N LEU A 41 -15.80 -31.24 31.02
CA LEU A 41 -15.23 -31.06 29.67
C LEU A 41 -14.01 -31.97 29.39
N TYR A 42 -13.48 -32.61 30.45
CA TYR A 42 -12.41 -33.60 30.44
C TYR A 42 -12.87 -34.99 30.91
N ALA A 43 -14.18 -35.27 30.90
CA ALA A 43 -14.65 -36.64 31.03
C ALA A 43 -14.06 -37.45 29.87
N ALA A 44 -13.48 -38.61 30.17
CA ALA A 44 -13.04 -39.50 29.11
C ALA A 44 -14.28 -39.92 28.31
N ASP A 45 -14.31 -39.62 27.02
CA ASP A 45 -15.26 -40.23 26.08
C ASP A 45 -15.09 -41.76 26.19
N THR A 46 -15.98 -42.38 26.95
CA THR A 46 -15.96 -43.81 27.26
C THR A 46 -16.64 -44.64 26.17
N ASP A 47 -17.02 -44.00 25.07
CA ASP A 47 -17.64 -44.56 23.87
C ASP A 47 -16.60 -44.95 22.79
N LEU A 48 -15.30 -44.88 23.09
CA LEU A 48 -14.23 -45.49 22.28
C LEU A 48 -13.99 -46.93 22.76
N GLU A 49 -14.65 -47.89 22.11
CA GLU A 49 -14.47 -49.34 22.37
C GLU A 49 -13.08 -49.87 21.94
N GLU A 50 -12.28 -49.08 21.21
CA GLU A 50 -10.93 -49.41 20.71
C GLU A 50 -9.99 -48.19 20.85
N GLU A 51 -8.71 -48.42 21.22
CA GLU A 51 -7.65 -47.39 21.14
C GLU A 51 -7.38 -47.05 19.66
N GLU A 52 -8.02 -46.00 19.16
CA GLU A 52 -7.88 -45.55 17.77
C GLU A 52 -6.61 -44.67 17.63
N GLU A 53 -5.75 -45.01 16.66
CA GLU A 53 -4.51 -44.27 16.40
C GLU A 53 -4.83 -42.84 15.90
N VAL A 54 -4.14 -41.83 16.43
CA VAL A 54 -4.32 -40.42 16.06
C VAL A 54 -4.01 -40.23 14.58
N ASP A 55 -4.88 -39.53 13.84
CA ASP A 55 -4.64 -39.24 12.41
C ASP A 55 -3.27 -38.56 12.24
N PRO A 56 -2.33 -39.12 11.46
CA PRO A 56 -0.96 -38.61 11.34
C PRO A 56 -0.91 -37.17 10.83
N ARG A 57 -1.95 -36.69 10.13
CA ARG A 57 -2.06 -35.30 9.63
C ARG A 57 -2.24 -34.27 10.76
N VAL A 58 -2.75 -34.69 11.91
CA VAL A 58 -2.94 -33.80 13.08
C VAL A 58 -1.58 -33.32 13.62
N GLY A 59 -0.57 -34.19 13.60
CA GLY A 59 0.78 -33.83 14.03
C GLY A 59 1.38 -32.71 13.18
N ASP A 60 1.29 -32.82 11.86
CA ASP A 60 1.78 -31.82 10.91
C ASP A 60 1.02 -30.48 11.05
N ALA A 61 -0.31 -30.54 11.19
CA ALA A 61 -1.14 -29.35 11.38
C ALA A 61 -0.85 -28.63 12.71
N LEU A 62 -0.59 -29.36 13.79
CA LEU A 62 -0.17 -28.78 15.07
C LEU A 62 1.23 -28.18 15.01
N ASN A 63 2.15 -28.76 14.24
CA ASN A 63 3.47 -28.19 14.01
C ASN A 63 3.35 -26.85 13.29
N GLU A 64 2.59 -26.78 12.18
CA GLU A 64 2.34 -25.53 11.44
C GLU A 64 1.64 -24.47 12.32
N LEU A 65 0.69 -24.88 13.17
CA LEU A 65 0.03 -23.98 14.11
C LEU A 65 1.01 -23.40 15.14
N ASN A 66 1.89 -24.25 15.70
CA ASN A 66 2.91 -23.81 16.65
C ASN A 66 3.94 -22.88 15.97
N GLU A 67 4.39 -23.22 14.77
CA GLU A 67 5.31 -22.39 13.99
C GLU A 67 4.71 -21.02 13.69
N SER A 68 3.49 -20.97 13.16
CA SER A 68 2.78 -19.71 12.88
C SER A 68 2.50 -18.88 14.14
N MET A 69 2.20 -19.52 15.29
CA MET A 69 2.07 -18.84 16.57
C MET A 69 3.40 -18.21 17.03
N THR A 70 4.52 -18.96 16.92
CA THR A 70 5.84 -18.42 17.27
C THR A 70 6.27 -17.29 16.34
N GLU A 71 5.96 -17.38 15.04
CA GLU A 71 6.21 -16.32 14.06
C GLU A 71 5.38 -15.07 14.41
N CYS A 72 4.09 -15.23 14.74
CA CYS A 72 3.24 -14.12 15.16
C CYS A 72 3.82 -13.41 16.40
N ASN A 73 4.18 -14.17 17.43
CA ASN A 73 4.77 -13.63 18.65
C ASN A 73 6.10 -12.90 18.37
N ALA A 74 6.94 -13.44 17.49
CA ALA A 74 8.19 -12.81 17.08
C ALA A 74 7.95 -11.47 16.37
N MET A 75 7.04 -11.45 15.38
CA MET A 75 6.70 -10.24 14.61
C MET A 75 6.05 -9.17 15.49
N GLU A 76 5.22 -9.57 16.46
CA GLU A 76 4.62 -8.64 17.42
C GLU A 76 5.67 -8.01 18.34
N ASN A 77 6.61 -8.80 18.86
CA ASN A 77 7.72 -8.29 19.66
C ASN A 77 8.61 -7.32 18.85
N GLU A 78 8.92 -7.65 17.60
CA GLU A 78 9.66 -6.77 16.70
C GLU A 78 8.91 -5.47 16.42
N LEU A 79 7.58 -5.53 16.21
CA LEU A 79 6.76 -4.35 16.02
C LEU A 79 6.79 -3.43 17.25
N GLN A 80 6.72 -3.98 18.46
CA GLN A 80 6.83 -3.17 19.69
C GLN A 80 8.21 -2.52 19.80
N ARG A 81 9.27 -3.26 19.49
CA ARG A 81 10.63 -2.71 19.44
C ARG A 81 10.76 -1.59 18.42
N ALA A 82 10.25 -1.77 17.21
CA ALA A 82 10.26 -0.75 16.16
C ALA A 82 9.45 0.50 16.55
N ARG A 83 8.32 0.33 17.26
CA ARG A 83 7.54 1.45 17.81
C ARG A 83 8.34 2.25 18.83
N TRP A 84 9.07 1.58 19.72
CA TRP A 84 9.96 2.24 20.67
C TRP A 84 11.13 2.96 19.97
N GLU A 85 11.76 2.30 18.99
CA GLU A 85 12.83 2.89 18.18
C GLU A 85 12.35 4.13 17.42
N ARG A 86 11.12 4.10 16.88
CA ARG A 86 10.48 5.26 16.24
C ARG A 86 10.29 6.42 17.22
N THR A 87 9.74 6.17 18.41
CA THR A 87 9.56 7.22 19.44
C THR A 87 10.92 7.82 19.81
N ARG A 88 11.91 6.97 20.05
CA ARG A 88 13.28 7.39 20.36
C ARG A 88 13.89 8.22 19.23
N ALA A 89 13.75 7.80 17.97
CA ALA A 89 14.27 8.52 16.81
C ALA A 89 13.63 9.92 16.69
N ARG A 90 12.33 10.04 16.96
CA ARG A 90 11.63 11.33 16.98
C ARG A 90 12.14 12.24 18.09
N GLU A 91 12.36 11.71 19.28
CA GLU A 91 12.92 12.46 20.41
C GLU A 91 14.35 12.93 20.13
N THR A 92 15.23 12.04 19.66
CA THR A 92 16.62 12.39 19.33
C THR A 92 16.70 13.42 18.20
N ALA A 93 15.85 13.29 17.17
CA ALA A 93 15.75 14.26 16.09
C ALA A 93 15.30 15.63 16.61
N LYS A 94 14.30 15.67 17.49
CA LYS A 94 13.79 16.91 18.12
C LYS A 94 14.85 17.58 18.97
N GLU A 95 15.52 16.85 19.85
CA GLU A 95 16.59 17.39 20.71
C GLU A 95 17.74 17.98 19.89
N ARG A 96 18.16 17.26 18.84
CA ARG A 96 19.19 17.73 17.90
C ARG A 96 18.74 19.01 17.19
N LEU A 97 17.48 19.09 16.76
CA LEU A 97 16.95 20.28 16.10
C LEU A 97 16.86 21.47 17.06
N ASP A 98 16.40 21.26 18.29
CA ASP A 98 16.28 22.29 19.33
C ASP A 98 17.65 22.87 19.70
N ALA A 99 18.68 22.01 19.81
CA ALA A 99 20.04 22.44 20.10
C ALA A 99 20.60 23.39 19.02
N VAL A 100 20.27 23.15 17.75
CA VAL A 100 20.73 23.97 16.61
C VAL A 100 19.83 25.20 16.41
N SER A 101 18.52 25.05 16.62
CA SER A 101 17.51 26.12 16.47
C SER A 101 17.78 27.30 17.40
N LYS A 102 18.10 27.03 18.67
CA LYS A 102 18.42 28.06 19.68
C LYS A 102 19.55 29.01 19.24
N LYS A 103 20.53 28.50 18.49
CA LYS A 103 21.71 29.25 18.06
C LYS A 103 21.52 29.99 16.74
N LEU A 104 20.65 29.48 15.85
CA LEU A 104 20.58 29.91 14.44
C LEU A 104 19.22 30.53 14.04
N SER A 105 18.30 30.75 14.99
CA SER A 105 16.90 31.15 14.74
C SER A 105 16.73 32.40 13.87
N SER A 106 17.59 33.43 13.97
CA SER A 106 17.49 34.62 13.11
C SER A 106 17.96 34.33 11.68
N SER A 107 19.06 33.59 11.52
CA SER A 107 19.60 33.23 10.20
C SER A 107 18.68 32.26 9.45
N VAL A 108 18.05 31.32 10.18
CA VAL A 108 17.05 30.41 9.63
C VAL A 108 15.85 31.19 9.08
N ARG A 109 15.26 32.10 9.86
CA ARG A 109 14.11 32.92 9.40
C ARG A 109 14.43 33.71 8.13
N THR A 110 15.63 34.28 8.04
CA THR A 110 16.06 35.02 6.84
C THR A 110 16.29 34.09 5.64
N ALA A 111 16.78 32.87 5.87
CA ALA A 111 17.09 31.91 4.81
C ALA A 111 15.87 31.14 4.27
N VAL A 112 14.83 30.92 5.08
CA VAL A 112 13.62 30.14 4.69
C VAL A 112 13.02 30.58 3.35
N PRO A 113 12.82 31.87 3.06
CA PRO A 113 12.24 32.29 1.78
C PRO A 113 13.09 31.90 0.56
N VAL A 114 14.42 31.84 0.69
CA VAL A 114 15.33 31.40 -0.38
C VAL A 114 15.05 29.94 -0.72
N PHE A 115 15.01 29.08 0.30
CA PHE A 115 14.75 27.66 0.11
C PHE A 115 13.32 27.41 -0.40
N HIS A 116 12.33 28.19 0.04
CA HIS A 116 10.95 28.10 -0.46
C HIS A 116 10.84 28.47 -1.95
N LYS A 117 11.50 29.54 -2.40
CA LYS A 117 11.50 29.91 -3.82
C LYS A 117 12.28 28.93 -4.67
N ARG A 118 13.43 28.45 -4.20
CA ARG A 118 14.17 27.36 -4.85
C ARG A 118 13.32 26.10 -4.99
N ALA A 119 12.55 25.80 -3.95
CA ALA A 119 11.62 24.70 -3.96
C ALA A 119 10.53 24.88 -5.03
N LEU A 120 9.85 26.01 -5.00
CA LEU A 120 8.83 26.36 -6.00
C LEU A 120 9.36 26.31 -7.44
N ALA A 121 10.60 26.79 -7.66
CA ALA A 121 11.26 26.71 -8.96
C ALA A 121 11.42 25.27 -9.44
N GLN A 122 11.89 24.36 -8.58
CA GLN A 122 12.03 22.95 -8.95
C GLN A 122 10.68 22.28 -9.21
N LEU A 123 9.63 22.59 -8.44
CA LEU A 123 8.28 22.10 -8.71
C LEU A 123 7.79 22.51 -10.11
N TYR A 124 7.98 23.77 -10.50
CA TYR A 124 7.59 24.22 -11.83
C TYR A 124 8.47 23.62 -12.93
N GLN A 125 9.75 23.38 -12.67
CA GLN A 125 10.62 22.67 -13.61
C GLN A 125 10.14 21.24 -13.86
N VAL A 126 9.84 20.48 -12.79
CA VAL A 126 9.28 19.12 -12.91
C VAL A 126 7.97 19.14 -13.69
N ARG A 127 7.04 20.03 -13.34
CA ARG A 127 5.76 20.20 -14.05
C ARG A 127 5.93 20.65 -15.50
N SER A 128 6.97 21.42 -15.82
CA SER A 128 7.30 21.83 -17.19
C SER A 128 7.80 20.65 -18.01
N ILE A 129 8.65 19.79 -17.43
CA ILE A 129 9.14 18.55 -18.07
C ILE A 129 7.99 17.56 -18.30
N GLU A 130 7.10 17.38 -17.31
CA GLU A 130 5.91 16.55 -17.47
C GLU A 130 4.99 17.08 -18.57
N ALA A 131 4.76 18.40 -18.60
CA ALA A 131 3.97 19.03 -19.66
C ALA A 131 4.64 18.96 -21.03
N LEU A 132 5.98 19.00 -21.09
CA LEU A 132 6.74 18.81 -22.32
C LEU A 132 6.52 17.42 -22.90
N ARG A 133 6.61 16.37 -22.07
CA ARG A 133 6.34 14.98 -22.49
C ARG A 133 4.91 14.82 -23.01
N ALA A 134 3.93 15.46 -22.37
CA ALA A 134 2.54 15.46 -22.83
C ALA A 134 2.38 16.20 -24.18
N TYR A 135 3.08 17.31 -24.37
CA TYR A 135 3.14 18.03 -25.64
C TYR A 135 3.78 17.18 -26.74
N GLU A 136 4.91 16.52 -26.49
CA GLU A 136 5.58 15.63 -27.44
C GLU A 136 4.63 14.49 -27.87
N ALA A 137 3.96 13.85 -26.92
CA ALA A 137 2.98 12.80 -27.21
C ALA A 137 1.80 13.32 -28.06
N ALA A 138 1.26 14.50 -27.74
CA ALA A 138 0.19 15.14 -28.51
C ALA A 138 0.64 15.58 -29.90
N HIS A 139 1.88 16.06 -30.02
CA HIS A 139 2.52 16.41 -31.28
C HIS A 139 2.63 15.19 -32.19
N ASP A 140 3.19 14.10 -31.67
CA ASP A 140 3.35 12.86 -32.44
C ASP A 140 2.01 12.25 -32.84
N ALA A 141 0.99 12.33 -31.99
CA ALA A 141 -0.37 11.90 -32.32
C ALA A 141 -0.95 12.72 -33.48
N HIS A 142 -0.80 14.04 -33.44
CA HIS A 142 -1.26 14.93 -34.50
C HIS A 142 -0.53 14.67 -35.83
N GLU A 143 0.79 14.44 -35.81
CA GLU A 143 1.56 14.10 -37.01
C GLU A 143 1.22 12.70 -37.56
N ARG A 144 0.76 11.75 -36.71
CA ARG A 144 0.20 10.48 -37.19
C ARG A 144 -1.18 10.67 -37.83
N ALA A 145 -2.06 11.43 -37.21
CA ALA A 145 -3.39 11.72 -37.74
C ALA A 145 -3.31 12.44 -39.10
N LYS A 146 -2.40 13.42 -39.24
CA LYS A 146 -2.13 14.09 -40.51
C LYS A 146 -1.68 13.14 -41.61
N ARG A 147 -0.67 12.31 -41.33
CA ARG A 147 -0.19 11.32 -42.30
C ARG A 147 -1.30 10.36 -42.75
N ARG A 148 -2.13 9.88 -41.82
CA ARG A 148 -3.30 9.05 -42.14
C ARG A 148 -4.30 9.79 -43.03
N ASN A 149 -4.60 11.05 -42.73
CA ASN A 149 -5.49 11.86 -43.55
C ASN A 149 -4.92 12.07 -44.97
N ASP A 150 -3.63 12.39 -45.09
CA ASP A 150 -2.97 12.59 -46.38
C ASP A 150 -2.97 11.30 -47.22
N GLU A 151 -2.73 10.14 -46.61
CA GLU A 151 -2.79 8.82 -47.28
C GLU A 151 -4.20 8.53 -47.83
N LEU A 152 -5.23 8.77 -47.01
CA LEU A 152 -6.63 8.57 -47.41
C LEU A 152 -7.08 9.58 -48.47
N GLU A 153 -6.60 10.83 -48.41
CA GLU A 153 -6.86 11.84 -49.45
C GLU A 153 -6.27 11.42 -50.80
N VAL A 154 -5.04 10.89 -50.82
CA VAL A 154 -4.41 10.37 -52.03
C VAL A 154 -5.21 9.19 -52.60
N GLU A 155 -5.65 8.26 -51.74
CA GLU A 155 -6.46 7.10 -52.16
C GLU A 155 -7.83 7.55 -52.73
N LEU A 156 -8.48 8.51 -52.09
CA LEU A 156 -9.74 9.08 -52.56
C LEU A 156 -9.57 9.79 -53.91
N MET A 157 -8.50 10.56 -54.11
CA MET A 157 -8.19 11.18 -55.39
C MET A 157 -7.90 10.14 -56.49
N ALA A 158 -7.17 9.07 -56.16
CA ALA A 158 -6.87 7.98 -57.09
C ALA A 158 -8.12 7.18 -57.51
N SER A 159 -9.15 7.12 -56.66
CA SER A 159 -10.41 6.42 -56.94
C SER A 159 -11.20 6.98 -58.13
N SER A 160 -10.81 8.16 -58.67
CA SER A 160 -11.34 8.78 -59.90
C SER A 160 -12.88 8.92 -59.93
N GLY A 161 -13.50 9.14 -58.78
CA GLY A 161 -14.96 9.34 -58.67
C GLY A 161 -15.79 8.05 -58.54
N LYS A 162 -15.15 6.89 -58.29
CA LYS A 162 -15.88 5.69 -57.84
C LYS A 162 -16.45 5.97 -56.45
N PHE A 163 -17.78 5.90 -56.32
CA PHE A 163 -18.47 6.17 -55.05
C PHE A 163 -18.22 5.04 -54.04
N ASN A 164 -17.18 5.17 -53.22
CA ASN A 164 -16.92 4.29 -52.09
C ASN A 164 -17.28 5.02 -50.79
N VAL A 165 -18.44 4.67 -50.23
CA VAL A 165 -18.98 5.27 -48.99
C VAL A 165 -18.01 5.05 -47.83
N GLU A 166 -17.43 3.85 -47.71
CA GLU A 166 -16.51 3.49 -46.61
C GLU A 166 -15.25 4.36 -46.65
N LEU A 167 -14.69 4.62 -47.85
CA LEU A 167 -13.52 5.49 -48.01
C LEU A 167 -13.85 6.95 -47.70
N MET A 168 -15.01 7.45 -48.10
CA MET A 168 -15.45 8.81 -47.78
C MET A 168 -15.68 8.99 -46.27
N GLU A 169 -16.29 8.00 -45.61
CA GLU A 169 -16.47 7.99 -44.15
C GLU A 169 -15.11 7.96 -43.43
N ALA A 170 -14.17 7.13 -43.88
CA ALA A 170 -12.82 7.07 -43.33
C ALA A 170 -12.05 8.39 -43.49
N CYS A 171 -12.15 9.07 -44.63
CA CYS A 171 -11.57 10.42 -44.82
C CYS A 171 -12.20 11.44 -43.87
N ALA A 172 -13.54 11.43 -43.74
CA ALA A 172 -14.23 12.36 -42.84
C ALA A 172 -13.88 12.12 -41.36
N GLU A 173 -13.70 10.86 -40.96
CA GLU A 173 -13.21 10.49 -39.64
C GLU A 173 -11.76 10.94 -39.43
N ALA A 174 -10.87 10.71 -40.39
CA ALA A 174 -9.47 11.16 -40.31
C ALA A 174 -9.35 12.68 -40.22
N MET A 175 -10.15 13.44 -40.98
CA MET A 175 -10.22 14.91 -40.86
C MET A 175 -10.66 15.36 -39.47
N ARG A 176 -11.64 14.68 -38.87
CA ARG A 176 -12.08 14.95 -37.49
C ARG A 176 -10.97 14.63 -36.49
N GLU A 177 -10.29 13.50 -36.66
CA GLU A 177 -9.15 13.10 -35.82
C GLU A 177 -8.00 14.11 -35.90
N VAL A 178 -7.70 14.65 -37.09
CA VAL A 178 -6.72 15.73 -37.26
C VAL A 178 -7.13 16.98 -36.49
N ALA A 179 -8.40 17.36 -36.52
CA ALA A 179 -8.91 18.51 -35.78
C ALA A 179 -8.86 18.28 -34.25
N ASP A 180 -9.24 17.10 -33.78
CA ASP A 180 -9.24 16.74 -32.36
C ASP A 180 -7.80 16.68 -31.80
N THR A 181 -6.89 16.03 -32.52
CA THR A 181 -5.46 15.97 -32.15
C THR A 181 -4.79 17.35 -32.21
N ALA A 182 -5.18 18.21 -33.15
CA ALA A 182 -4.72 19.61 -33.19
C ALA A 182 -5.14 20.37 -31.92
N ALA A 183 -6.41 20.23 -31.51
CA ALA A 183 -6.92 20.87 -30.30
C ALA A 183 -6.20 20.37 -29.03
N VAL A 184 -5.92 19.07 -28.93
CA VAL A 184 -5.14 18.48 -27.83
C VAL A 184 -3.71 19.02 -27.83
N LYS A 185 -3.05 19.08 -29.00
CA LYS A 185 -1.71 19.65 -29.15
C LYS A 185 -1.67 21.11 -28.68
N THR A 186 -2.60 21.95 -29.12
CA THR A 186 -2.67 23.36 -28.70
C THR A 186 -2.80 23.50 -27.18
N ARG A 187 -3.70 22.74 -26.55
CA ARG A 187 -3.85 22.74 -25.08
C ARG A 187 -2.57 22.29 -24.38
N ALA A 188 -1.90 21.26 -24.89
CA ALA A 188 -0.64 20.78 -24.34
C ALA A 188 0.48 21.84 -24.45
N THR A 189 0.56 22.56 -25.57
CA THR A 189 1.48 23.68 -25.77
C THR A 189 1.25 24.80 -24.76
N GLU A 190 0.01 25.26 -24.59
CA GLU A 190 -0.33 26.32 -23.63
C GLU A 190 0.07 25.94 -22.19
N VAL A 191 -0.16 24.69 -21.80
CA VAL A 191 0.21 24.18 -20.47
C VAL A 191 1.73 24.11 -20.31
N HIS A 192 2.45 23.61 -21.31
CA HIS A 192 3.91 23.56 -21.31
C HIS A 192 4.50 24.96 -21.20
N GLU A 193 4.10 25.90 -22.07
CA GLU A 193 4.57 27.29 -22.06
C GLU A 193 4.31 27.98 -20.72
N ARG A 194 3.10 27.81 -20.17
CA ARG A 194 2.73 28.38 -18.87
C ARG A 194 3.62 27.85 -17.75
N ASN A 195 3.88 26.53 -17.71
CA ASN A 195 4.72 25.92 -16.68
C ASN A 195 6.18 26.33 -16.84
N THR A 196 6.68 26.39 -18.07
CA THR A 196 8.04 26.85 -18.38
C THR A 196 8.25 28.30 -17.97
N ARG A 197 7.30 29.20 -18.27
CA ARG A 197 7.36 30.60 -17.84
C ARG A 197 7.43 30.71 -16.32
N ARG A 198 6.56 30.00 -15.59
CA ARG A 198 6.57 29.97 -14.12
C ARG A 198 7.87 29.40 -13.55
N ALA A 199 8.45 28.40 -14.20
CA ALA A 199 9.72 27.83 -13.81
C ALA A 199 10.85 28.87 -13.93
N VAL A 200 10.92 29.57 -15.07
CA VAL A 200 11.92 30.63 -15.30
C VAL A 200 11.78 31.77 -14.30
N GLU A 201 10.56 32.28 -14.09
CA GLU A 201 10.26 33.33 -13.11
C GLU A 201 10.69 32.92 -11.71
N ALA A 202 10.26 31.74 -11.25
CA ALA A 202 10.60 31.23 -9.92
C ALA A 202 12.11 30.98 -9.75
N THR A 203 12.81 30.49 -10.79
CA THR A 203 14.26 30.32 -10.76
C THR A 203 14.97 31.67 -10.65
N ALA A 204 14.54 32.68 -11.40
CA ALA A 204 15.12 34.02 -11.34
C ALA A 204 14.93 34.68 -9.97
N GLU A 205 13.72 34.57 -9.40
CA GLU A 205 13.42 35.05 -8.04
C GLU A 205 14.28 34.33 -6.98
N ALA A 206 14.40 33.00 -7.07
CA ALA A 206 15.21 32.21 -6.16
C ALA A 206 16.68 32.64 -6.21
N ALA A 207 17.23 32.81 -7.42
CA ALA A 207 18.60 33.28 -7.63
C ALA A 207 18.82 34.70 -7.10
N GLY A 208 17.82 35.59 -7.21
CA GLY A 208 17.85 36.93 -6.61
C GLY A 208 17.97 36.87 -5.09
N LEU A 209 17.05 36.15 -4.44
CA LEU A 209 17.05 36.00 -2.98
C LEU A 209 18.31 35.30 -2.46
N GLU A 210 18.85 34.33 -3.20
CA GLU A 210 20.07 33.63 -2.83
C GLU A 210 21.27 34.58 -2.83
N ARG A 211 21.38 35.46 -3.84
CA ARG A 211 22.42 36.51 -3.88
C ARG A 211 22.32 37.45 -2.68
N ASP A 212 21.13 37.94 -2.38
CA ASP A 212 20.90 38.92 -1.30
C ASP A 212 21.13 38.32 0.10
N ARG A 213 20.85 37.03 0.29
CA ARG A 213 20.82 36.38 1.60
C ARG A 213 21.84 35.25 1.77
N HIS A 214 22.85 35.19 0.90
CA HIS A 214 23.85 34.12 0.83
C HIS A 214 24.52 33.82 2.18
N THR A 215 24.85 34.84 2.98
CA THR A 215 25.48 34.65 4.30
C THR A 215 24.53 34.01 5.32
N ALA A 216 23.25 34.40 5.33
CA ALA A 216 22.23 33.80 6.17
C ALA A 216 21.96 32.35 5.78
N VAL A 217 21.92 32.05 4.47
CA VAL A 217 21.79 30.69 3.93
C VAL A 217 22.95 29.81 4.40
N LYS A 218 24.20 30.28 4.28
CA LYS A 218 25.37 29.54 4.77
C LYS A 218 25.31 29.26 6.27
N ARG A 219 24.91 30.24 7.07
CA ARG A 219 24.78 30.09 8.54
C ARG A 219 23.63 29.16 8.93
N ALA A 220 22.55 29.12 8.17
CA ALA A 220 21.38 28.28 8.44
C ALA A 220 21.56 26.83 7.96
N LEU A 221 22.56 26.53 7.13
CA LEU A 221 22.79 25.21 6.55
C LEU A 221 22.88 24.07 7.60
N PRO A 222 23.56 24.23 8.76
CA PRO A 222 23.58 23.18 9.78
C PRO A 222 22.20 22.83 10.34
N PHE A 223 21.32 23.82 10.50
CA PHE A 223 19.94 23.60 10.93
C PHE A 223 19.17 22.76 9.91
N PHE A 224 19.24 23.14 8.64
CA PHE A 224 18.54 22.44 7.57
C PHE A 224 19.08 21.03 7.33
N ASN A 225 20.39 20.81 7.49
CA ASN A 225 20.98 19.48 7.42
C ASN A 225 20.53 18.61 8.61
N ALA A 226 20.55 19.14 9.84
CA ALA A 226 20.07 18.42 11.01
C ALA A 226 18.59 18.05 10.89
N LYS A 227 17.76 18.98 10.38
CA LYS A 227 16.35 18.74 10.06
C LYS A 227 16.19 17.61 9.03
N ALA A 228 16.90 17.69 7.90
CA ALA A 228 16.79 16.69 6.84
C ALA A 228 17.25 15.29 7.28
N THR A 229 18.31 15.20 8.09
CA THR A 229 18.76 13.92 8.67
C THR A 229 17.72 13.37 9.64
N GLY A 230 17.19 14.18 10.55
CA GLY A 230 16.17 13.74 11.49
C GLY A 230 14.86 13.32 10.82
N GLU A 231 14.41 14.06 9.79
CA GLU A 231 13.24 13.70 8.99
C GLU A 231 13.44 12.37 8.25
N ARG A 232 14.65 12.10 7.75
CA ARG A 232 14.98 10.81 7.12
C ARG A 232 14.94 9.67 8.14
N GLU A 233 15.61 9.82 9.29
CA GLU A 233 15.61 8.82 10.35
C GLU A 233 14.19 8.51 10.86
N CYS A 234 13.34 9.53 10.99
CA CYS A 234 11.93 9.35 11.36
C CYS A 234 11.14 8.62 10.26
N ALA A 235 11.37 8.97 8.98
CA ALA A 235 10.71 8.30 7.86
C ALA A 235 11.11 6.82 7.77
N ASP A 236 12.41 6.52 7.89
CA ASP A 236 12.93 5.14 7.87
C ASP A 236 12.32 4.31 9.04
N ALA A 237 12.13 4.92 10.22
CA ALA A 237 11.48 4.27 11.36
C ALA A 237 9.95 4.09 11.16
N ASP A 238 9.27 5.05 10.53
CA ASP A 238 7.85 4.95 10.18
C ASP A 238 7.61 3.84 9.13
N ASP A 239 8.48 3.75 8.12
CA ASP A 239 8.46 2.70 7.10
C ASP A 239 8.67 1.32 7.75
N ARG A 240 9.64 1.19 8.66
CA ARG A 240 9.89 -0.07 9.39
C ARG A 240 8.68 -0.51 10.22
N VAL A 241 8.00 0.42 10.90
CA VAL A 241 6.76 0.12 11.63
C VAL A 241 5.64 -0.30 10.68
N SER A 242 5.53 0.32 9.51
CA SER A 242 4.54 -0.05 8.48
C SER A 242 4.79 -1.46 7.94
N GLU A 243 6.04 -1.79 7.61
CA GLU A 243 6.46 -3.12 7.18
C GLU A 243 6.12 -4.19 8.23
N LEU A 244 6.47 -3.95 9.50
CA LEU A 244 6.19 -4.89 10.59
C LEU A 244 4.69 -5.01 10.89
N LYS A 245 3.91 -3.92 10.76
CA LYS A 245 2.44 -4.00 10.84
C LYS A 245 1.89 -4.93 9.76
N LEU A 246 2.42 -4.86 8.53
CA LEU A 246 2.03 -5.77 7.45
C LEU A 246 2.45 -7.22 7.75
N ALA A 247 3.68 -7.43 8.22
CA ALA A 247 4.19 -8.76 8.56
C ALA A 247 3.37 -9.43 9.68
N VAL A 248 3.01 -8.69 10.74
CA VAL A 248 2.12 -9.20 11.80
C VAL A 248 0.75 -9.61 11.24
N ARG A 249 0.15 -8.81 10.33
CA ARG A 249 -1.12 -9.19 9.70
C ARG A 249 -0.99 -10.47 8.87
N GLN A 250 0.12 -10.64 8.16
CA GLN A 250 0.38 -11.85 7.38
C GLN A 250 0.60 -13.08 8.28
N ALA A 251 1.36 -12.94 9.37
CA ALA A 251 1.56 -14.01 10.35
C ALA A 251 0.25 -14.44 11.01
N LYS A 252 -0.62 -13.48 11.39
CA LYS A 252 -1.96 -13.78 11.91
C LYS A 252 -2.83 -14.50 10.89
N ALA A 253 -2.79 -14.09 9.62
CA ALA A 253 -3.52 -14.79 8.57
C ALA A 253 -3.04 -16.24 8.35
N ARG A 254 -1.73 -16.51 8.51
CA ARG A 254 -1.18 -17.88 8.47
C ARG A 254 -1.65 -18.70 9.67
N TYR A 255 -1.60 -18.11 10.87
CA TYR A 255 -2.11 -18.74 12.09
C TYR A 255 -3.61 -19.10 11.96
N ASP A 256 -4.43 -18.17 11.47
CA ASP A 256 -5.85 -18.42 11.21
C ASP A 256 -6.08 -19.52 10.18
N ALA A 257 -5.22 -19.60 9.15
CA ALA A 257 -5.28 -20.66 8.14
C ALA A 257 -4.91 -22.04 8.72
N ALA A 258 -3.86 -22.09 9.56
CA ALA A 258 -3.45 -23.31 10.26
C ALA A 258 -4.56 -23.80 11.23
N LEU A 259 -5.21 -22.90 11.95
CA LEU A 259 -6.38 -23.23 12.79
C LEU A 259 -7.53 -23.81 11.98
N ARG A 260 -7.87 -23.22 10.82
CA ARG A 260 -8.92 -23.75 9.96
C ARG A 260 -8.58 -25.14 9.42
N ALA A 261 -7.33 -25.36 9.01
CA ALA A 261 -6.87 -26.66 8.54
C ALA A 261 -6.97 -27.72 9.65
N LEU A 262 -6.61 -27.38 10.90
CA LEU A 262 -6.75 -28.28 12.04
C LEU A 262 -8.22 -28.61 12.33
N ASN A 263 -9.11 -27.61 12.26
CA ASN A 263 -10.54 -27.81 12.42
C ASN A 263 -11.13 -28.71 11.32
N GLU A 264 -10.73 -28.52 10.06
CA GLU A 264 -11.17 -29.37 8.94
C GLU A 264 -10.73 -30.83 9.14
N ILE A 265 -9.49 -31.06 9.57
CA ILE A 265 -9.02 -32.42 9.92
C ILE A 265 -9.83 -33.00 11.08
N SER A 266 -10.12 -32.20 12.11
CA SER A 266 -10.94 -32.64 13.24
C SER A 266 -12.36 -33.03 12.80
N GLU A 267 -13.03 -32.19 12.01
CA GLU A 267 -14.35 -32.45 11.44
C GLU A 267 -14.37 -33.72 10.57
N GLU A 268 -13.34 -33.95 9.73
CA GLU A 268 -13.19 -35.17 8.95
C GLU A 268 -13.08 -36.42 9.82
N VAL A 269 -12.27 -36.36 10.89
CA VAL A 269 -12.09 -37.48 11.83
C VAL A 269 -13.40 -37.78 12.55
N HIS A 270 -14.11 -36.76 13.03
CA HIS A 270 -15.43 -36.92 13.64
C HIS A 270 -16.45 -37.50 12.66
N ALA A 271 -16.52 -37.00 11.43
CA ALA A 271 -17.44 -37.52 10.40
C ALA A 271 -17.15 -39.00 10.06
N ARG A 272 -15.87 -39.41 10.00
CA ARG A 272 -15.49 -40.83 9.83
C ARG A 272 -15.92 -41.68 11.01
N ARG A 273 -15.74 -41.19 12.24
CA ARG A 273 -16.18 -41.88 13.47
C ARG A 273 -17.69 -42.08 13.48
N GLU A 274 -18.46 -41.05 13.19
CA GLU A 274 -19.93 -41.12 13.12
C GLU A 274 -20.40 -42.08 12.02
N ALA A 275 -19.78 -42.06 10.84
CA ALA A 275 -20.08 -43.02 9.77
C ALA A 275 -19.77 -44.47 10.18
N ARG A 276 -18.65 -44.72 10.88
CA ARG A 276 -18.27 -46.06 11.38
C ARG A 276 -19.22 -46.54 12.47
N LYS A 277 -19.67 -45.65 13.38
CA LYS A 277 -20.71 -45.94 14.38
C LYS A 277 -22.04 -46.30 13.69
N ALA A 278 -22.48 -45.51 12.71
CA ALA A 278 -23.71 -45.77 11.96
C ALA A 278 -23.69 -47.08 11.15
N ALA A 279 -22.55 -47.41 10.51
CA ALA A 279 -22.40 -48.67 9.78
C ALA A 279 -22.50 -49.90 10.70
N ARG A 280 -21.84 -49.86 11.87
CA ARG A 280 -21.93 -50.93 12.88
C ARG A 280 -23.35 -51.09 13.43
N HIS A 281 -24.10 -49.98 13.57
CA HIS A 281 -25.50 -50.02 14.01
C HIS A 281 -26.47 -50.51 12.92
N GLY A 282 -26.10 -50.41 11.64
CA GLY A 282 -26.88 -50.97 10.52
C GLY A 282 -26.65 -52.48 10.35
N GLU A 283 -25.42 -52.95 10.57
CA GLU A 283 -25.03 -54.36 10.44
C GLU A 283 -25.65 -55.24 11.55
N SER A 284 -25.89 -54.69 12.75
CA SER A 284 -26.60 -55.38 13.83
C SER A 284 -28.11 -55.55 13.61
N ILE A 285 -28.71 -54.78 12.68
CA ILE A 285 -30.14 -54.87 12.33
C ILE A 285 -30.38 -55.94 11.25
N ASP A 286 -29.42 -56.18 10.35
CA ASP A 286 -29.53 -57.15 9.25
C ASP A 286 -29.34 -58.61 9.73
N ASP A 287 -28.51 -58.85 10.76
CA ASP A 287 -28.30 -60.19 11.35
C ASP A 287 -29.51 -60.69 12.18
N SER A 288 -30.53 -59.85 12.38
CA SER A 288 -31.79 -60.23 13.06
C SER A 288 -32.89 -60.71 12.10
N ALA A 289 -32.63 -60.75 10.79
CA ALA A 289 -33.60 -61.15 9.77
C ALA A 289 -33.39 -62.60 9.26
N GLU A 290 -33.31 -63.58 10.17
CA GLU A 290 -33.40 -65.01 9.78
C GLU A 290 -34.84 -65.39 9.36
N PRO A 291 -35.06 -66.00 8.17
CA PRO A 291 -36.38 -66.46 7.77
C PRO A 291 -36.76 -67.74 8.53
N LYS A 292 -37.86 -67.67 9.28
CA LYS A 292 -38.46 -68.82 9.98
C LYS A 292 -38.81 -69.94 8.98
N PRO A 293 -38.28 -71.17 9.14
CA PRO A 293 -38.66 -72.30 8.30
C PRO A 293 -40.08 -72.81 8.65
N PRO A 294 -40.76 -73.48 7.68
CA PRO A 294 -42.19 -73.78 7.73
C PRO A 294 -42.60 -74.84 8.77
#